data_AF-A0A4U0WUH2-F1
#
_entry.id   AF-A0A4U0WUH2-F1
#
_cell.length_a   1.000
_cell.length_b   1.000
_cell.length_c   1.000
_cell.angle_alpha   90.00
_cell.angle_beta   90.00
_cell.angle_gamma   90.00
#
_symmetry.space_group_name_H-M   'P 1'
#
loop_
_entity.id
_entity.type
_entity.pdbx_description
1 polymer ?
#
loop_
_entity_poly.entity_id
_entity_poly.type
_entity_poly.pdbx_seq_one_letter_code
_entity_poly.pdbx_strand_id
1 'polypeptide(L)'
;MFSSNSVATGLDPMVAAAPCRCHTEFYCISHTKFIDVDMDATEEVLAATLTTEPPPPEFKFPTTRRVTRRQIDRSTLEHEVRQWISDKKIQLGTQIPAGDMLDVMQTLYTYRDLESTGVEGMGTPTNLLQHRTRLKPNTPIYRVHAKKLAPEKEFWLREFALDGLNAKWPLFERTIMANGELLRWGAHAVIIKRDNAEPRRSTITTYGRSRLATPCS
;
A
#
# COMPACT_ATOMS: atom_id res chain seq x y z
N MET A 1 53.07 -52.45 42.41
CA MET A 1 52.47 -52.30 41.06
C MET A 1 51.27 -51.37 41.21
N PHE A 2 51.46 -50.09 40.93
CA PHE A 2 50.38 -49.09 41.00
C PHE A 2 49.83 -48.88 39.60
N SER A 3 48.58 -49.28 39.36
CA SER A 3 47.87 -48.97 38.12
C SER A 3 47.42 -47.52 38.13
N SER A 4 47.93 -46.78 37.16
CA SER A 4 47.58 -45.41 36.81
C SER A 4 46.15 -45.33 36.26
N ASN A 5 45.32 -44.50 36.89
CA ASN A 5 44.01 -44.10 36.35
C ASN A 5 44.21 -43.05 35.24
N SER A 6 43.86 -43.40 34.01
CA SER A 6 43.70 -42.47 32.89
C SER A 6 42.30 -41.86 32.94
N VAL A 7 42.22 -40.54 33.10
CA VAL A 7 40.99 -39.77 32.94
C VAL A 7 40.78 -39.54 31.44
N ALA A 8 39.85 -40.29 30.85
CA ALA A 8 39.37 -40.04 29.50
C ALA A 8 38.18 -39.06 29.57
N THR A 9 38.40 -37.80 29.21
CA THR A 9 37.33 -36.85 28.90
C THR A 9 36.73 -37.23 27.54
N GLY A 10 35.74 -38.12 27.56
CA GLY A 10 34.84 -38.34 26.43
C GLY A 10 33.85 -37.18 26.35
N LEU A 11 34.04 -36.31 25.36
CA LEU A 11 32.99 -35.41 24.89
C LEU A 11 31.99 -36.27 24.11
N ASP A 12 30.79 -36.46 24.66
CA ASP A 12 29.63 -36.98 23.94
C ASP A 12 29.30 -36.06 22.76
N PRO A 13 29.34 -36.53 21.50
CA PRO A 13 28.53 -35.94 20.46
C PRO A 13 27.15 -36.60 20.50
N MET A 14 26.11 -35.85 20.12
CA MET A 14 24.72 -36.30 19.94
C MET A 14 23.76 -36.08 21.11
N VAL A 15 23.52 -34.81 21.42
CA VAL A 15 22.12 -34.38 21.58
C VAL A 15 21.56 -34.19 20.17
N ALA A 16 21.00 -35.27 19.62
CA ALA A 16 20.20 -35.19 18.41
C ALA A 16 18.98 -34.31 18.70
N ALA A 17 18.98 -33.10 18.13
CA ALA A 17 17.84 -32.20 18.17
C ALA A 17 16.64 -32.91 17.55
N ALA A 18 15.57 -33.10 18.33
CA ALA A 18 14.32 -33.61 17.81
C ALA A 18 13.84 -32.70 16.65
N PRO A 19 13.41 -33.25 15.50
CA PRO A 19 12.92 -32.44 14.39
C PRO A 19 11.68 -31.68 14.82
N CYS A 20 11.65 -30.38 14.51
CA CYS A 20 10.48 -29.55 14.73
C CYS A 20 9.27 -30.13 13.96
N ARG A 21 8.14 -30.35 14.64
CA ARG A 21 6.91 -30.97 14.08
C ARG A 21 6.21 -30.16 12.97
N CYS A 22 6.78 -29.07 12.48
CA CYS A 22 6.14 -28.20 11.50
C CYS A 22 6.39 -28.58 10.03
N HIS A 23 7.16 -29.64 9.74
CA HIS A 23 7.43 -30.19 8.40
C HIS A 23 7.84 -29.17 7.31
N THR A 24 8.36 -28.00 7.70
CA THR A 24 8.86 -27.00 6.76
C THR A 24 10.38 -27.05 6.74
N GLU A 25 10.95 -27.36 5.58
CA GLU A 25 12.40 -27.51 5.39
C GLU A 25 13.16 -26.18 5.47
N PHE A 26 12.46 -25.04 5.63
CA PHE A 26 13.09 -23.71 5.66
C PHE A 26 12.47 -22.81 6.75
N TYR A 27 13.31 -22.42 7.70
CA TYR A 27 13.16 -21.32 8.69
C TYR A 27 11.93 -21.35 9.62
N CYS A 28 12.05 -22.10 10.73
CA CYS A 28 11.13 -21.98 11.86
C CYS A 28 11.56 -20.84 12.80
N ILE A 29 10.68 -19.85 13.00
CA ILE A 29 10.94 -18.62 13.78
C ILE A 29 11.19 -18.90 15.27
N SER A 30 10.80 -20.07 15.78
CA SER A 30 11.05 -20.46 17.18
C SER A 30 12.52 -20.83 17.47
N HIS A 31 13.39 -20.92 16.46
CA HIS A 31 14.81 -21.28 16.65
C HIS A 31 15.79 -20.12 16.42
N THR A 32 15.33 -18.97 15.93
CA THR A 32 16.17 -17.76 15.93
C THR A 32 16.17 -17.20 17.34
N LYS A 33 17.08 -17.69 18.18
CA LYS A 33 17.52 -16.93 19.35
C LYS A 33 17.93 -15.55 18.83
N PHE A 34 17.22 -14.52 19.28
CA PHE A 34 17.66 -13.14 19.13
C PHE A 34 19.09 -13.08 19.65
N ILE A 35 20.05 -12.89 18.75
CA ILE A 35 21.37 -12.45 19.13
C ILE A 35 21.15 -10.98 19.42
N ASP A 36 21.05 -10.64 20.70
CA ASP A 36 21.21 -9.26 21.17
C ASP A 36 22.64 -8.87 20.78
N VAL A 37 22.77 -8.15 19.68
CA VAL A 37 24.04 -7.55 19.29
C VAL A 37 24.15 -6.30 20.14
N ASP A 38 24.99 -6.37 21.17
CA ASP A 38 25.42 -5.22 21.95
C ASP A 38 25.99 -4.16 20.99
N MET A 39 25.23 -3.09 20.79
CA MET A 39 25.64 -1.90 20.08
C MET A 39 26.41 -0.99 21.04
N ASP A 40 27.66 -1.33 21.32
CA ASP A 40 28.61 -0.38 21.89
C ASP A 40 30.03 -0.62 21.33
N ALA A 41 30.66 0.49 20.93
CA ALA A 41 32.05 0.66 20.51
C ALA A 41 32.49 0.07 19.15
N THR A 42 32.61 0.95 18.15
CA THR A 42 33.87 1.21 17.42
C THR A 42 33.65 2.31 16.37
N GLU A 43 33.73 3.57 16.83
CA GLU A 43 34.18 4.67 15.96
C GLU A 43 35.69 4.54 15.83
N GLU A 44 36.21 3.94 14.76
CA GLU A 44 37.55 4.23 14.26
C GLU A 44 37.73 3.74 12.81
N VAL A 45 37.92 4.73 11.92
CA VAL A 45 38.72 4.69 10.70
C VAL A 45 38.44 3.57 9.68
N LEU A 46 37.53 3.86 8.75
CA LEU A 46 37.68 3.42 7.36
C LEU A 46 37.69 4.66 6.46
N ALA A 47 38.90 5.01 6.02
CA ALA A 47 39.17 6.00 5.01
C ALA A 47 38.31 5.70 3.77
N ALA A 48 37.42 6.65 3.45
CA ALA A 48 36.60 6.59 2.26
C ALA A 48 37.51 6.69 1.03
N THR A 49 37.83 5.54 0.44
CA THR A 49 38.26 5.46 -0.95
C THR A 49 37.15 6.09 -1.78
N LEU A 50 37.36 7.33 -2.22
CA LEU A 50 36.51 8.03 -3.18
C LEU A 50 36.62 7.29 -4.51
N THR A 51 35.87 6.19 -4.63
CA THR A 51 35.60 5.56 -5.91
C THR A 51 34.76 6.55 -6.70
N THR A 52 35.38 7.20 -7.69
CA THR A 52 34.71 8.08 -8.64
C THR A 52 33.71 7.24 -9.43
N GLU A 53 32.50 7.10 -8.90
CA GLU A 53 31.40 6.47 -9.63
C GLU A 53 31.20 7.26 -10.94
N PRO A 54 31.15 6.59 -12.10
CA PRO A 54 30.87 7.27 -13.35
C PRO A 54 29.54 8.02 -13.22
N PRO A 55 29.42 9.22 -13.80
CA PRO A 55 28.21 10.00 -13.69
C PRO A 55 27.02 9.14 -14.14
N PRO A 56 25.92 9.13 -13.37
CA PRO A 56 24.75 8.34 -13.72
C PRO A 56 24.33 8.69 -15.15
N PRO A 57 24.01 7.69 -15.99
CA PRO A 57 23.66 7.96 -17.38
C PRO A 57 22.52 8.96 -17.43
N GLU A 58 22.63 9.97 -18.30
CA GLU A 58 21.57 10.95 -18.52
C GLU A 58 20.28 10.24 -18.94
N PHE A 59 19.38 10.03 -17.97
CA PHE A 59 18.06 9.52 -18.24
C PHE A 59 17.27 10.63 -18.93
N LYS A 60 17.27 10.62 -20.27
CA LYS A 60 16.35 11.46 -21.04
C LYS A 60 14.93 11.10 -20.61
N PHE A 61 14.19 12.10 -20.14
CA PHE A 61 12.76 11.94 -19.84
C PHE A 61 12.11 11.26 -21.05
N PRO A 62 11.30 10.21 -20.86
CA PRO A 62 10.71 9.47 -21.97
C PRO A 62 9.70 10.37 -22.70
N THR A 63 10.19 11.08 -23.72
CA THR A 63 9.41 11.95 -24.61
C THR A 63 8.44 11.16 -25.50
N THR A 64 8.59 9.84 -25.55
CA THR A 64 7.70 8.92 -26.26
C THR A 64 6.46 8.51 -25.47
N ARG A 65 6.38 8.79 -24.16
CA ARG A 65 5.15 8.60 -23.38
C ARG A 65 4.17 9.73 -23.68
N ARG A 66 3.53 9.66 -24.86
CA ARG A 66 2.44 10.57 -25.20
C ARG A 66 1.22 10.25 -24.34
N VAL A 67 0.54 11.30 -23.90
CA VAL A 67 -0.75 11.21 -23.20
C VAL A 67 -1.73 10.46 -24.11
N THR A 68 -2.20 9.30 -23.67
CA THR A 68 -3.28 8.59 -24.37
C THR A 68 -4.57 9.36 -24.15
N ARG A 69 -5.08 9.99 -25.21
CA ARG A 69 -6.37 10.69 -25.17
C ARG A 69 -7.48 9.66 -25.03
N ARG A 70 -8.42 9.90 -24.11
CA ARG A 70 -9.67 9.12 -24.04
C ARG A 70 -10.45 9.32 -25.33
N GLN A 71 -11.15 8.28 -25.78
CA GLN A 71 -12.10 8.39 -26.87
C GLN A 71 -13.24 9.30 -26.43
N ILE A 72 -13.57 10.29 -27.26
CA ILE A 72 -14.66 11.23 -26.98
C ILE A 72 -15.97 10.43 -26.97
N ASP A 73 -16.73 10.57 -25.88
CA ASP A 73 -18.03 9.93 -25.75
C ASP A 73 -19.06 10.68 -26.60
N ARG A 74 -19.26 10.20 -27.83
CA ARG A 74 -20.26 10.70 -28.78
C ARG A 74 -21.64 10.08 -28.60
N SER A 75 -21.80 9.15 -27.66
CA SER A 75 -23.09 8.49 -27.40
C SER A 75 -24.03 9.33 -26.55
N THR A 76 -23.49 10.29 -25.80
CA THR A 76 -24.26 11.20 -24.94
C THR A 76 -25.05 12.18 -25.80
N LEU A 77 -26.31 12.43 -25.44
CA LEU A 77 -27.18 13.36 -26.15
C LEU A 77 -26.70 14.80 -25.96
N GLU A 78 -26.77 15.61 -27.02
CA GLU A 78 -26.29 17.00 -27.01
C GLU A 78 -26.92 17.85 -25.90
N HIS A 79 -28.21 17.66 -25.63
CA HIS A 79 -28.92 18.41 -24.62
C HIS A 79 -28.38 18.15 -23.20
N GLU A 80 -27.97 16.91 -22.89
CA GLU A 80 -27.40 16.55 -21.59
C GLU A 80 -26.04 17.23 -21.38
N VAL A 81 -25.20 17.23 -22.43
CA VAL A 81 -23.89 17.88 -22.39
C VAL A 81 -24.03 19.39 -22.18
N ARG A 82 -24.98 20.03 -22.89
CA ARG A 82 -25.26 21.46 -22.73
C ARG A 82 -25.81 21.78 -21.34
N GLN A 83 -26.69 20.94 -20.81
CA GLN A 83 -27.22 21.10 -19.46
C GLN A 83 -26.09 21.00 -18.43
N TRP A 84 -25.24 19.99 -18.52
CA TRP A 84 -24.09 19.83 -17.62
C TRP A 84 -23.14 21.05 -17.65
N ILE A 85 -22.84 21.58 -18.85
CA ILE A 85 -22.02 22.80 -19.00
C ILE A 85 -22.68 24.02 -18.34
N SER A 86 -23.99 24.16 -18.51
CA SER A 86 -24.77 25.23 -17.89
C SER A 86 -24.75 25.12 -16.36
N ASP A 87 -24.98 23.92 -15.82
CA ASP A 87 -24.98 23.66 -14.38
C ASP A 87 -23.62 23.95 -13.75
N LYS A 88 -22.54 23.57 -14.45
CA LYS A 88 -21.15 23.85 -14.06
C LYS A 88 -20.69 25.27 -14.35
N LYS A 89 -21.52 26.09 -15.01
CA LYS A 89 -21.23 27.47 -15.41
C LYS A 89 -19.94 27.57 -16.24
N ILE A 90 -19.68 26.57 -17.07
CA ILE A 90 -18.50 26.55 -17.94
C ILE A 90 -18.76 27.48 -19.13
N GLN A 91 -17.88 28.46 -19.33
CA GLN A 91 -17.95 29.38 -20.47
C GLN A 91 -16.87 29.01 -21.48
N LEU A 92 -17.29 28.76 -22.72
CA LEU A 92 -16.37 28.56 -23.84
C LEU A 92 -15.93 29.92 -24.40
N GLY A 93 -14.65 30.05 -24.75
CA GLY A 93 -14.11 31.27 -25.33
C GLY A 93 -14.62 31.53 -26.75
N THR A 94 -14.64 32.80 -27.17
CA THR A 94 -15.08 33.26 -28.50
C THR A 94 -14.19 32.81 -29.66
N GLN A 95 -13.00 32.26 -29.36
CA GLN A 95 -12.07 31.77 -30.37
C GLN A 95 -12.45 30.39 -30.93
N ILE A 96 -13.41 29.69 -30.32
CA ILE A 96 -13.85 28.38 -30.77
C ILE A 96 -14.89 28.56 -31.89
N PRO A 97 -14.66 28.03 -33.11
CA PRO A 97 -15.64 28.09 -34.19
C PRO A 97 -16.96 27.44 -33.79
N ALA A 98 -18.09 27.99 -34.26
CA ALA A 98 -19.42 27.49 -33.90
C ALA A 98 -19.61 25.99 -34.23
N GLY A 99 -19.00 25.51 -35.31
CA GLY A 99 -19.04 24.09 -35.71
C GLY A 99 -18.32 23.15 -34.74
N ASP A 100 -17.27 23.62 -34.06
CA ASP A 100 -16.43 22.80 -33.18
C ASP A 100 -16.88 22.87 -31.71
N MET A 101 -17.83 23.76 -31.39
CA MET A 101 -18.29 23.97 -30.02
C MET A 101 -18.75 22.65 -29.39
N LEU A 102 -19.57 21.86 -30.10
CA LEU A 102 -20.09 20.60 -29.57
C LEU A 102 -18.99 19.58 -29.27
N ASP A 103 -18.00 19.44 -30.17
CA ASP A 103 -16.87 18.53 -29.95
C ASP A 103 -16.05 18.95 -28.73
N VAL A 104 -15.86 20.26 -28.51
CA VAL A 104 -15.20 20.78 -27.30
C VAL A 104 -16.02 20.46 -26.06
N MET A 105 -17.34 20.69 -26.09
CA MET A 105 -18.23 20.38 -24.98
C MET A 105 -18.23 18.90 -24.62
N GLN A 106 -18.32 18.01 -25.63
CA GLN A 106 -18.24 16.56 -25.46
C GLN A 106 -16.88 16.13 -24.93
N THR A 107 -15.80 16.78 -25.36
CA THR A 107 -14.46 16.52 -24.83
C THR A 107 -14.43 16.84 -23.34
N LEU A 108 -14.87 18.03 -22.91
CA LEU A 108 -14.93 18.38 -21.48
C LEU A 108 -15.79 17.41 -20.68
N TYR A 109 -16.95 17.04 -21.23
CA TYR A 109 -17.85 16.07 -20.61
C TYR A 109 -17.22 14.67 -20.48
N THR A 110 -16.39 14.26 -21.43
CA THR A 110 -15.63 12.99 -21.37
C THR A 110 -14.65 12.95 -20.19
N TYR A 111 -14.19 14.11 -19.72
CA TYR A 111 -13.29 14.28 -18.58
C TYR A 111 -13.98 14.86 -17.33
N ARG A 112 -15.32 14.80 -17.25
CA ARG A 112 -16.09 15.32 -16.11
C ARG A 112 -15.70 14.71 -14.76
N ASP A 113 -15.13 13.52 -14.78
CA ASP A 113 -14.61 12.80 -13.63
C ASP A 113 -13.37 13.45 -12.99
N LEU A 114 -12.65 14.31 -13.72
CA LEU A 114 -11.50 15.05 -13.17
C LEU A 114 -11.92 16.04 -12.07
N GLU A 115 -13.17 16.48 -12.07
CA GLU A 115 -13.72 17.32 -11.00
C GLU A 115 -14.33 16.52 -9.85
N SER A 116 -14.14 15.19 -9.83
CA SER A 116 -14.75 14.39 -8.79
C SER A 116 -14.16 14.71 -7.42
N THR A 117 -15.02 15.09 -6.48
CA THR A 117 -14.65 15.31 -5.08
C THR A 117 -14.68 14.03 -4.25
N GLY A 118 -15.10 12.91 -4.84
CA GLY A 118 -15.33 11.64 -4.14
C GLY A 118 -14.79 10.45 -4.91
N VAL A 119 -14.67 9.33 -4.22
CA VAL A 119 -14.14 8.10 -4.80
C VAL A 119 -15.09 7.51 -5.85
N GLU A 120 -16.41 7.64 -5.64
CA GLU A 120 -17.43 7.07 -6.53
C GLU A 120 -17.49 7.74 -7.91
N GLY A 121 -17.21 9.04 -7.98
CA GLY A 121 -17.21 9.80 -9.22
C GLY A 121 -15.85 9.84 -9.91
N MET A 122 -14.83 9.21 -9.32
CA MET A 122 -13.51 9.10 -9.92
C MET A 122 -13.63 8.20 -11.15
N GLY A 123 -13.19 8.69 -12.30
CA GLY A 123 -13.28 7.93 -13.53
C GLY A 123 -12.17 6.90 -13.64
N THR A 124 -12.04 6.32 -14.83
CA THR A 124 -10.99 5.35 -15.09
C THR A 124 -9.62 5.94 -14.79
N PRO A 125 -8.76 5.25 -14.02
CA PRO A 125 -7.39 5.66 -13.84
C PRO A 125 -6.75 5.86 -15.22
N THR A 126 -6.43 7.11 -15.55
CA THR A 126 -5.67 7.38 -16.76
C THR A 126 -4.26 6.93 -16.45
N ASN A 127 -3.84 5.78 -17.02
CA ASN A 127 -2.51 5.18 -16.87
C ASN A 127 -1.39 6.04 -17.51
N LEU A 128 -1.40 7.36 -17.30
CA LEU A 128 -0.40 8.28 -17.84
C LEU A 128 0.98 7.97 -17.25
N LEU A 129 1.03 7.55 -15.98
CA LEU A 129 2.26 7.21 -15.29
C LEU A 129 2.06 5.95 -14.42
N GLN A 130 2.42 4.78 -14.95
CA GLN A 130 2.69 3.64 -14.07
C GLN A 130 3.99 3.93 -13.32
N HIS A 131 3.88 4.29 -12.05
CA HIS A 131 5.03 4.45 -11.17
C HIS A 131 5.59 3.07 -10.82
N ARG A 132 6.77 2.77 -11.35
CA ARG A 132 7.54 1.59 -10.94
C ARG A 132 8.56 2.05 -9.90
N THR A 133 8.31 1.72 -8.64
CA THR A 133 9.28 1.98 -7.57
C THR A 133 10.44 1.01 -7.73
N ARG A 134 11.65 1.52 -7.96
CA ARG A 134 12.87 0.72 -7.96
C ARG A 134 13.44 0.73 -6.55
N LEU A 135 13.59 -0.45 -5.96
CA LEU A 135 14.31 -0.60 -4.70
C LEU A 135 15.81 -0.57 -4.96
N LYS A 136 16.58 -0.03 -4.02
CA LYS A 136 18.04 -0.15 -4.06
C LYS A 136 18.42 -1.63 -3.91
N PRO A 137 19.52 -2.09 -4.53
CA PRO A 137 20.01 -3.44 -4.28
C PRO A 137 20.22 -3.64 -2.77
N ASN A 138 19.94 -4.86 -2.28
CA ASN A 138 20.02 -5.24 -0.87
C ASN A 138 19.10 -4.46 0.10
N THR A 139 18.01 -3.85 -0.39
CA THR A 139 17.00 -3.25 0.51
C THR A 139 16.32 -4.36 1.32
N PRO A 140 16.39 -4.35 2.66
CA PRO A 140 15.76 -5.37 3.48
C PRO A 140 14.24 -5.27 3.41
N ILE A 141 13.55 -6.41 3.52
CA ILE A 141 12.09 -6.45 3.58
C ILE A 141 11.65 -5.87 4.93
N TYR A 142 10.91 -4.76 4.89
CA TYR A 142 10.35 -4.14 6.09
C TYR A 142 8.95 -4.67 6.37
N ARG A 143 8.76 -5.27 7.55
CA ARG A 143 7.48 -5.80 8.00
C ARG A 143 7.20 -5.37 9.44
N VAL A 144 6.31 -4.38 9.60
CA VAL A 144 5.89 -3.98 10.93
C VAL A 144 4.79 -4.89 11.45
N HIS A 145 4.88 -5.27 12.72
CA HIS A 145 3.80 -5.95 13.44
C HIS A 145 2.60 -5.03 13.57
N ALA A 146 1.40 -5.52 13.22
CA ALA A 146 0.18 -4.70 13.33
C ALA A 146 -0.05 -4.23 14.77
N LYS A 147 -0.13 -2.91 14.97
CA LYS A 147 -0.40 -2.29 16.27
C LYS A 147 -1.91 -2.22 16.45
N LYS A 148 -2.39 -2.56 17.65
CA LYS A 148 -3.79 -2.40 17.99
C LYS A 148 -4.17 -0.93 17.93
N LEU A 149 -5.15 -0.60 17.08
CA LEU A 149 -5.69 0.75 16.97
C LEU A 149 -6.78 0.99 18.02
N ALA A 150 -7.02 2.24 18.37
CA ALA A 150 -8.21 2.61 19.14
C ALA A 150 -9.48 2.30 18.32
N PRO A 151 -10.60 1.90 18.94
CA PRO A 151 -11.81 1.48 18.21
C PRO A 151 -12.31 2.51 17.19
N GLU A 152 -12.26 3.80 17.53
CA GLU A 152 -12.63 4.89 16.62
C GLU A 152 -11.75 4.91 15.36
N LYS A 153 -10.43 4.76 15.53
CA LYS A 153 -9.49 4.72 14.39
C LYS A 153 -9.68 3.46 13.56
N GLU A 154 -9.90 2.32 14.21
CA GLU A 154 -10.17 1.06 13.51
C GLU A 154 -11.43 1.15 12.65
N PHE A 155 -12.49 1.76 13.17
CA PHE A 155 -13.72 2.03 12.41
C PHE A 155 -13.44 2.83 11.14
N TRP A 156 -12.76 3.98 11.27
CA TRP A 156 -12.44 4.81 10.11
C TRP A 156 -11.49 4.13 9.12
N LEU A 157 -10.52 3.36 9.61
CA LEU A 157 -9.62 2.59 8.74
C LEU A 157 -10.41 1.59 7.89
N ARG A 158 -11.36 0.89 8.52
CA ARG A 158 -12.22 -0.07 7.83
C ARG A 158 -13.10 0.62 6.80
N GLU A 159 -13.70 1.76 7.15
CA GLU A 159 -14.56 2.51 6.24
C GLU A 159 -13.78 2.95 4.99
N PHE A 160 -12.61 3.59 5.16
CA PHE A 160 -11.78 3.99 4.02
C PHE A 160 -11.30 2.81 3.18
N ALA A 161 -10.97 1.69 3.81
CA ALA A 161 -10.59 0.48 3.09
C ALA A 161 -11.76 -0.09 2.28
N LEU A 162 -12.97 -0.13 2.85
CA LEU A 162 -14.17 -0.57 2.15
C LEU A 162 -14.54 0.37 1.01
N ASP A 163 -14.50 1.68 1.23
CA ASP A 163 -14.76 2.68 0.18
C ASP A 163 -13.79 2.52 -0.98
N GLY A 164 -12.49 2.35 -0.70
CA GLY A 164 -11.50 2.17 -1.75
C GLY A 164 -11.57 0.79 -2.45
N LEU A 165 -12.10 -0.24 -1.80
CA LEU A 165 -12.35 -1.56 -2.40
C LEU A 165 -13.65 -1.58 -3.22
N ASN A 166 -14.69 -0.91 -2.76
CA ASN A 166 -16.02 -0.88 -3.37
C ASN A 166 -16.16 0.21 -4.44
N ALA A 167 -15.18 1.11 -4.55
CA ALA A 167 -15.09 2.09 -5.61
C ALA A 167 -15.30 1.44 -6.99
N LYS A 168 -16.00 2.15 -7.89
CA LYS A 168 -16.22 1.71 -9.29
C LYS A 168 -14.90 1.32 -9.97
N TRP A 169 -13.82 2.02 -9.63
CA TRP A 169 -12.45 1.66 -9.95
C TRP A 169 -11.72 1.42 -8.63
N PRO A 170 -11.41 0.17 -8.25
CA PRO A 170 -10.82 -0.12 -6.95
C PRO A 170 -9.47 0.61 -6.79
N LEU A 171 -9.36 1.45 -5.77
CA LEU A 171 -8.08 2.07 -5.38
C LEU A 171 -7.20 1.06 -4.64
N PHE A 172 -7.85 0.13 -3.95
CA PHE A 172 -7.19 -0.94 -3.22
C PHE A 172 -7.50 -2.27 -3.87
N GLU A 173 -6.53 -3.17 -3.83
CA GLU A 173 -6.69 -4.55 -4.25
C GLU A 173 -6.15 -5.46 -3.15
N ARG A 174 -6.80 -6.62 -2.96
CA ARG A 174 -6.29 -7.64 -2.05
C ARG A 174 -5.00 -8.20 -2.63
N THR A 175 -3.92 -8.23 -1.84
CA THR A 175 -2.60 -8.66 -2.35
C THR A 175 -2.60 -10.09 -2.89
N ILE A 176 -3.45 -10.96 -2.33
CA ILE A 176 -3.62 -12.34 -2.84
C ILE A 176 -4.18 -12.34 -4.26
N MET A 177 -5.07 -11.41 -4.60
CA MET A 177 -5.62 -11.30 -5.96
C MET A 177 -4.57 -10.72 -6.91
N ALA A 178 -3.83 -9.69 -6.47
CA ALA A 178 -2.82 -9.02 -7.30
C ALA A 178 -1.57 -9.87 -7.55
N ASN A 179 -1.05 -10.54 -6.51
CA ASN A 179 0.26 -11.21 -6.51
C ASN A 179 0.18 -12.73 -6.39
N GLY A 180 -0.98 -13.30 -6.07
CA GLY A 180 -1.13 -14.72 -5.72
C GLY A 180 -0.67 -15.07 -4.29
N GLU A 181 -0.06 -14.12 -3.57
CA GLU A 181 0.44 -14.32 -2.20
C GLU A 181 0.23 -13.09 -1.31
N LEU A 182 0.39 -13.28 0.00
CA LEU A 182 0.42 -12.16 0.95
C LEU A 182 1.70 -11.36 0.78
N LEU A 183 1.56 -10.03 0.74
CA LEU A 183 2.71 -9.15 0.63
C LEU A 183 3.62 -9.28 1.86
N ARG A 184 4.92 -9.47 1.63
CA ARG A 184 5.93 -9.55 2.70
C ARG A 184 6.23 -8.21 3.35
N TRP A 185 6.01 -7.12 2.59
CA TRP A 185 6.10 -5.75 3.07
C TRP A 185 4.86 -5.40 3.89
N GLY A 186 5.08 -4.76 5.04
CA GLY A 186 4.00 -4.30 5.90
C GLY A 186 4.34 -2.97 6.54
N ALA A 187 3.44 -1.99 6.42
CA ALA A 187 3.56 -0.68 7.03
C ALA A 187 2.37 -0.41 7.96
N HIS A 188 2.55 0.51 8.90
CA HIS A 188 1.45 0.97 9.76
C HIS A 188 0.60 2.04 9.08
N ALA A 189 -0.71 1.86 9.12
CA ALA A 189 -1.64 2.94 8.83
C ALA A 189 -1.70 3.91 10.02
N VAL A 190 -1.48 5.19 9.76
CA VAL A 190 -1.63 6.26 10.75
C VAL A 190 -2.83 7.10 10.36
N ILE A 191 -3.88 7.06 11.18
CA ILE A 191 -5.06 7.93 10.99
C ILE A 191 -4.84 9.22 11.76
N ILE A 192 -4.82 10.29 10.99
CA ILE A 192 -4.67 11.67 11.47
C ILE A 192 -6.04 12.34 11.34
N LYS A 193 -6.56 12.89 12.45
CA LYS A 193 -7.76 13.72 12.40
C LYS A 193 -7.36 15.06 11.77
N ARG A 194 -8.14 15.55 10.80
CA ARG A 194 -7.98 16.94 10.34
C ARG A 194 -8.56 17.86 11.40
N ASP A 195 -7.78 18.85 11.83
CA ASP A 195 -8.27 19.90 12.71
C ASP A 195 -9.43 20.65 12.03
N ASN A 196 -10.48 20.97 12.78
CA ASN A 196 -11.72 21.64 12.33
C ASN A 196 -12.72 20.83 11.49
N ALA A 197 -12.58 19.50 11.40
CA ALA A 197 -13.68 18.67 10.90
C ALA A 197 -14.65 18.35 12.05
N GLU A 198 -15.89 18.82 11.99
CA GLU A 198 -16.92 18.38 12.94
C GLU A 198 -17.00 16.84 12.90
N PRO A 199 -16.89 16.15 14.05
CA PRO A 199 -17.01 14.71 14.06
C PRO A 199 -18.42 14.36 13.61
N ARG A 200 -18.54 13.73 12.42
CA ARG A 200 -19.78 13.07 12.03
C ARG A 200 -20.12 12.11 13.16
N ARG A 201 -21.24 12.36 13.86
CA ARG A 201 -21.72 11.51 14.95
C ARG A 201 -21.84 10.08 14.42
N SER A 202 -20.84 9.26 14.72
CA SER A 202 -20.97 7.82 14.58
C SER A 202 -21.95 7.39 15.67
N THR A 203 -23.12 6.91 15.28
CA THR A 203 -23.93 6.08 16.17
C THR A 203 -23.14 4.82 16.42
N ILE A 204 -22.32 4.83 17.47
CA ILE A 204 -21.72 3.62 18.03
C ILE A 204 -22.91 2.84 18.58
N THR A 205 -23.50 1.99 17.76
CA THR A 205 -24.37 0.92 18.24
C THR A 205 -23.44 -0.03 18.96
N THR A 206 -23.29 0.14 20.27
CA THR A 206 -22.72 -0.86 21.15
C THR A 206 -23.51 -2.13 20.95
N TYR A 207 -23.00 -3.05 20.11
CA TYR A 207 -23.42 -4.44 20.13
C TYR A 207 -23.03 -4.97 21.51
N GLY A 208 -24.00 -4.91 22.43
CA GLY A 208 -23.92 -5.51 23.74
C GLY A 208 -23.56 -6.98 23.55
N ARG A 209 -22.34 -7.34 23.94
CA ARG A 209 -21.89 -8.72 24.01
C ARG A 209 -22.59 -9.36 25.21
N SER A 210 -23.85 -9.72 25.04
CA SER A 210 -24.58 -10.54 26.00
C SER A 210 -23.89 -11.91 26.06
N ARG A 211 -23.05 -12.10 27.08
CA ARG A 211 -22.59 -13.43 27.47
C ARG A 211 -23.82 -14.17 27.99
N LEU A 212 -24.45 -14.96 27.14
CA LEU A 212 -25.31 -16.03 27.62
C LEU A 212 -24.38 -17.05 28.27
N ALA A 213 -24.31 -17.01 29.59
CA ALA A 213 -23.75 -18.09 30.38
C ALA A 213 -24.69 -19.29 30.20
N THR A 214 -24.24 -20.30 29.47
CA THR A 214 -24.87 -21.62 29.48
C THR A 214 -24.64 -22.23 30.86
N PRO A 215 -25.69 -22.57 31.64
CA PRO A 215 -25.49 -23.38 32.83
C PRO A 215 -25.09 -24.80 32.41
N CYS A 216 -23.97 -25.29 32.93
CA CYS A 216 -23.64 -26.70 32.86
C CYS A 216 -24.65 -27.47 33.71
N SER A 217 -25.42 -28.33 33.06
CA SER A 217 -26.13 -29.48 33.66
C SER A 217 -25.27 -30.72 33.53
#